data_AF-A0A6A4VKH7-F1
#
_entry.id   AF-A0A6A4VKH7-F1
#
_cell.length_a   1.000
_cell.length_b   1.000
_cell.length_c   1.000
_cell.angle_alpha   90.00
_cell.angle_beta   90.00
_cell.angle_gamma   90.00
#
_symmetry.space_group_name_H-M   'P 1'
#
loop_
_entity.id
_entity.type
_entity.pdbx_description
1 polymer ?
#
loop_
_entity_poly.entity_id
_entity_poly.type
_entity_poly.pdbx_seq_one_letter_code
_entity_poly.pdbx_strand_id
1 'polypeptide(L)'
;MASSPAGPWVLLLAALLGAGEAARAAGPPRPGASRSHGALPTPRFECPEHQPHTHAFLTLSHAARTLVAHWEARALAATDWVGVFDADPVRNLTTPLARVTPKTARGHHQTELAFSLPPLKEVYVNDNCLGRWVAYMRDGRVNSSSCLRSNPSWMVTSKDLIGDRRLREVFLVGSRDAGNQAIDVWTQLMMGVRFLDLHVAYLPPPGLVIPPGVPPPPVSFWGGVRGGRRVTPLRAVLTQLRRFLRRSNEIVVLDLATLRGFEGRPERHAVLVDILERRLGDWMAPVTLGDELVLNDLWNTGRRLVVTYNNRARRRGSPFLWPPTPVARHPTGNSSQLMHFVDELMSRSPYNYNWTIDVCLEPAATAAERDEAARELTARLRHRWWERANIVTTCDVLSSDLVAVAEAANRRRHQCRVERAKAAQRPPTTRPPPPPTTPAPQWRGPRAVGGRGP
;
A
#
# COMPACT_ATOMS: atom_id res chain seq x y z
N MET A 1 -31.22 46.27 27.30
CA MET A 1 -29.90 46.81 27.72
C MET A 1 -28.86 45.76 27.35
N ALA A 2 -28.35 45.85 26.12
CA ALA A 2 -27.01 46.41 25.84
C ALA A 2 -25.92 45.51 26.46
N SER A 3 -25.47 44.49 25.73
CA SER A 3 -24.27 44.52 24.88
C SER A 3 -22.96 44.52 25.68
N SER A 4 -22.21 43.42 25.59
CA SER A 4 -20.78 43.43 25.92
C SER A 4 -20.02 42.53 24.93
N PRO A 5 -18.79 42.92 24.51
CA PRO A 5 -18.32 42.74 23.15
C PRO A 5 -17.24 41.66 23.01
N ALA A 6 -17.03 41.26 21.75
CA ALA A 6 -15.93 40.43 21.30
C ALA A 6 -14.64 41.25 21.07
N GLY A 7 -13.50 40.61 21.30
CA GLY A 7 -12.16 40.96 20.78
C GLY A 7 -11.02 40.60 21.75
N PRO A 8 -9.75 40.47 21.32
CA PRO A 8 -9.23 39.95 20.06
C PRO A 8 -8.03 38.98 20.28
N TRP A 9 -7.95 37.86 19.54
CA TRP A 9 -6.71 37.05 19.45
C TRP A 9 -6.47 36.64 17.99
N VAL A 10 -6.05 37.62 17.20
CA VAL A 10 -5.39 37.45 15.90
C VAL A 10 -4.13 38.30 15.99
N LEU A 11 -2.99 37.73 15.57
CA LEU A 11 -1.63 38.30 15.47
C LEU A 11 -0.75 38.23 16.73
N LEU A 12 0.01 37.13 16.87
CA LEU A 12 1.44 37.21 17.23
C LEU A 12 2.16 35.89 16.85
N LEU A 13 2.55 35.74 15.59
CA LEU A 13 3.46 34.68 15.14
C LEU A 13 4.29 35.18 13.95
N ALA A 14 5.03 36.26 14.21
CA ALA A 14 6.18 36.69 13.42
C ALA A 14 7.21 37.25 14.40
N ALA A 15 8.48 36.90 14.20
CA ALA A 15 9.68 37.29 14.96
C ALA A 15 10.07 36.40 16.16
N LEU A 16 10.51 35.16 15.88
CA LEU A 16 11.75 34.59 16.42
C LEU A 16 12.41 33.73 15.33
N LEU A 17 12.87 34.42 14.28
CA LEU A 17 13.85 33.90 13.32
C LEU A 17 15.24 34.23 13.87
N GLY A 18 16.03 33.20 14.16
CA GLY A 18 17.42 33.39 14.57
C GLY A 18 18.13 32.07 14.88
N ALA A 19 18.86 31.56 13.88
CA ALA A 19 19.85 30.50 13.92
C ALA A 19 19.35 29.04 14.00
N GLY A 20 19.42 28.33 12.86
CA GLY A 20 19.66 26.89 12.91
C GLY A 20 19.06 25.98 11.83
N GLU A 21 18.79 26.42 10.60
CA GLU A 21 18.43 25.46 9.52
C GLU A 21 19.15 25.77 8.21
N ALA A 22 20.20 24.99 7.94
CA ALA A 22 20.79 24.84 6.62
C ALA A 22 20.90 23.35 6.29
N ALA A 23 19.79 22.78 5.80
CA ALA A 23 19.80 21.58 4.97
C ALA A 23 18.83 21.81 3.82
N ARG A 24 19.30 22.60 2.84
CA ARG A 24 18.60 22.90 1.59
C ARG A 24 18.26 21.61 0.85
N ALA A 25 17.04 21.61 0.32
CA ALA A 25 16.57 20.75 -0.74
C ALA A 25 17.58 20.69 -1.89
N ALA A 26 18.08 19.50 -2.21
CA ALA A 26 18.77 19.25 -3.46
C ALA A 26 17.71 19.05 -4.56
N GLY A 27 17.53 20.07 -5.41
CA GLY A 27 16.82 19.92 -6.67
C GLY A 27 17.57 18.96 -7.62
N PRO A 28 16.88 18.33 -8.59
CA PRO A 28 17.50 17.36 -9.48
C PRO A 28 18.53 18.02 -10.42
N PRO A 29 19.62 17.33 -10.79
CA PRO A 29 20.59 17.85 -11.74
C PRO A 29 19.98 17.91 -13.16
N ARG A 30 20.28 18.99 -13.88
CA ARG A 30 19.91 19.14 -15.31
C ARG A 30 20.63 18.07 -16.15
N PRO A 31 19.97 17.44 -17.13
CA PRO A 31 20.62 16.46 -18.00
C PRO A 31 21.46 17.18 -19.06
N GLY A 32 22.76 16.86 -19.10
CA GLY A 32 23.62 17.12 -20.24
C GLY A 32 23.23 16.20 -21.40
N ALA A 33 23.10 16.77 -22.59
CA ALA A 33 22.78 16.05 -23.80
C ALA A 33 23.91 15.08 -24.19
N SER A 34 23.60 13.79 -24.22
CA SER A 34 24.41 12.78 -24.91
C SER A 34 23.49 11.99 -25.84
N ARG A 35 23.72 12.15 -27.15
CA ARG A 35 23.06 11.38 -28.21
C ARG A 35 23.53 9.94 -28.13
N SER A 36 22.61 9.00 -27.88
CA SER A 36 22.85 7.57 -28.15
C SER A 36 21.90 7.11 -29.25
N HIS A 37 22.50 6.47 -30.25
CA HIS A 37 21.84 5.92 -31.43
C HIS A 37 20.82 4.84 -31.07
N GLY A 38 19.69 4.86 -31.79
CA GLY A 38 18.54 3.99 -31.57
C GLY A 38 18.86 2.50 -31.69
N ALA A 39 18.72 1.80 -30.58
CA ALA A 39 18.36 0.39 -30.59
C ALA A 39 16.82 0.31 -30.66
N LEU A 40 16.30 -0.42 -31.66
CA LEU A 40 14.89 -0.79 -31.71
C LEU A 40 14.52 -1.49 -30.40
N PRO A 41 13.42 -1.10 -29.73
CA PRO A 41 13.03 -1.73 -28.48
C PRO A 41 12.71 -3.21 -28.76
N THR A 42 13.46 -4.11 -28.13
CA THR A 42 13.08 -5.52 -28.02
C THR A 42 11.64 -5.60 -27.50
N PRO A 43 10.77 -6.41 -28.12
CA PRO A 43 9.38 -6.51 -27.69
C PRO A 43 9.35 -6.90 -26.22
N ARG A 44 8.76 -6.02 -25.38
CA ARG A 44 8.55 -6.32 -23.97
C ARG A 44 7.62 -7.52 -23.92
N PHE A 45 8.03 -8.58 -23.23
CA PHE A 45 7.11 -9.67 -22.90
C PHE A 45 5.95 -9.09 -22.07
N GLU A 46 4.79 -8.98 -22.71
CA GLU A 46 3.54 -8.62 -22.07
C GLU A 46 3.02 -9.83 -21.31
N CYS A 47 2.87 -9.68 -20.00
CA CYS A 47 2.24 -10.71 -19.21
C CYS A 47 0.77 -10.83 -19.61
N PRO A 48 0.28 -12.03 -19.95
CA PRO A 48 -1.13 -12.20 -20.25
C PRO A 48 -1.97 -11.77 -19.05
N GLU A 49 -2.98 -10.95 -19.32
CA GLU A 49 -3.93 -10.49 -18.31
C GLU A 49 -4.83 -11.66 -17.92
N HIS A 50 -4.78 -12.07 -16.66
CA HIS A 50 -5.58 -13.18 -16.10
C HIS A 50 -6.61 -12.70 -15.08
N GLN A 51 -6.84 -11.38 -14.96
CA GLN A 51 -7.86 -10.89 -14.03
C GLN A 51 -9.27 -11.22 -14.56
N PRO A 52 -10.21 -11.60 -13.67
CA PRO A 52 -11.58 -11.85 -14.07
C PRO A 52 -12.18 -10.59 -14.70
N HIS A 53 -12.95 -10.78 -15.77
CA HIS A 53 -13.58 -9.69 -16.54
C HIS A 53 -14.63 -8.90 -15.74
N THR A 54 -15.02 -9.41 -14.57
CA THR A 54 -15.93 -8.78 -13.62
C THR A 54 -15.43 -9.00 -12.20
N HIS A 55 -15.43 -7.96 -11.37
CA HIS A 55 -15.02 -8.02 -9.98
C HIS A 55 -15.89 -7.09 -9.13
N ALA A 56 -16.33 -7.56 -7.96
CA ALA A 56 -17.03 -6.74 -6.96
C ALA A 56 -16.42 -6.95 -5.57
N PHE A 57 -16.31 -5.88 -4.78
CA PHE A 57 -15.71 -5.89 -3.44
C PHE A 57 -16.33 -4.85 -2.50
N LEU A 58 -16.10 -5.04 -1.20
CA LEU A 58 -16.60 -4.16 -0.13
C LEU A 58 -15.47 -3.40 0.55
N THR A 59 -15.72 -2.12 0.85
CA THR A 59 -14.92 -1.32 1.78
C THR A 59 -15.85 -0.58 2.75
N LEU A 60 -15.28 0.17 3.70
CA LEU A 60 -16.01 1.06 4.60
C LEU A 60 -15.76 2.52 4.27
N SER A 61 -16.81 3.34 4.25
CA SER A 61 -16.66 4.79 4.10
C SER A 61 -15.87 5.39 5.27
N HIS A 62 -15.04 6.39 4.99
CA HIS A 62 -14.12 6.95 5.98
C HIS A 62 -14.84 7.63 7.16
N ALA A 63 -15.87 8.41 6.87
CA ALA A 63 -16.63 9.16 7.89
C ALA A 63 -17.68 8.30 8.60
N ALA A 64 -18.57 7.66 7.84
CA ALA A 64 -19.78 7.03 8.38
C ALA A 64 -19.60 5.56 8.74
N ARG A 65 -18.49 4.92 8.33
CA ARG A 65 -18.25 3.47 8.50
C ARG A 65 -19.41 2.64 7.94
N THR A 66 -19.98 3.09 6.83
CA THR A 66 -21.01 2.35 6.08
C THR A 66 -20.37 1.53 4.97
N LEU A 67 -21.00 0.43 4.60
CA LEU A 67 -20.52 -0.44 3.52
C LEU A 67 -20.57 0.31 2.18
N VAL A 68 -19.47 0.22 1.44
CA VAL A 68 -19.37 0.71 0.06
C VAL A 68 -19.16 -0.49 -0.85
N ALA A 69 -20.12 -0.73 -1.75
CA ALA A 69 -20.02 -1.76 -2.78
C ALA A 69 -19.33 -1.17 -4.00
N HIS A 70 -18.25 -1.82 -4.45
CA HIS A 70 -17.50 -1.43 -5.64
C HIS A 70 -17.65 -2.51 -6.70
N TRP A 71 -17.65 -2.10 -7.97
CA TRP A 71 -17.68 -3.03 -9.10
C TRP A 71 -16.81 -2.56 -10.26
N GLU A 72 -16.40 -3.53 -11.04
CA GLU A 72 -15.72 -3.37 -12.31
C GLU A 72 -16.15 -4.51 -13.23
N ALA A 73 -16.59 -4.18 -14.44
CA ALA A 73 -17.05 -5.12 -15.45
C ALA A 73 -16.55 -4.67 -16.82
N ARG A 74 -16.31 -5.61 -17.74
CA ARG A 74 -15.88 -5.29 -19.11
C ARG A 74 -16.92 -4.46 -19.90
N ALA A 75 -18.19 -4.79 -19.72
CA ALA A 75 -19.32 -4.12 -20.36
C ALA A 75 -20.55 -4.29 -19.47
N LEU A 76 -21.47 -3.34 -19.56
CA LEU A 76 -22.77 -3.42 -18.87
C LEU A 76 -23.80 -4.16 -19.72
N ALA A 77 -24.68 -4.88 -19.03
CA ALA A 77 -25.91 -5.46 -19.55
C ALA A 77 -27.12 -4.89 -18.79
N ALA A 78 -28.29 -4.87 -19.43
CA ALA A 78 -29.51 -4.33 -18.83
C ALA A 78 -29.98 -5.11 -17.58
N THR A 79 -29.54 -6.38 -17.46
CA THR A 79 -29.86 -7.26 -16.32
C THR A 79 -28.85 -7.14 -15.18
N ASP A 80 -27.83 -6.29 -15.30
CA ASP A 80 -26.77 -6.17 -14.31
C ASP A 80 -27.26 -5.44 -13.06
N TRP A 81 -26.91 -5.98 -11.89
CA TRP A 81 -27.06 -5.28 -10.62
C TRP A 81 -26.00 -5.75 -9.61
N VAL A 82 -25.71 -4.91 -8.62
CA VAL A 82 -24.79 -5.24 -7.52
C VAL A 82 -25.59 -5.30 -6.24
N GLY A 83 -25.42 -6.38 -5.49
CA GLY A 83 -26.10 -6.63 -4.23
C GLY A 83 -25.12 -6.75 -3.06
N VAL A 84 -25.54 -6.29 -1.88
CA VAL A 84 -24.89 -6.56 -0.59
C VAL A 84 -25.71 -7.59 0.17
N PHE A 85 -25.07 -8.59 0.76
CA PHE A 85 -25.71 -9.73 1.41
C PHE A 85 -25.11 -10.00 2.80
N ASP A 86 -25.87 -10.70 3.64
CA ASP A 86 -25.47 -11.19 4.95
C ASP A 86 -24.78 -12.57 4.90
N ALA A 87 -25.00 -13.34 3.82
CA ALA A 87 -24.39 -14.63 3.56
C ALA A 87 -23.79 -14.70 2.15
N ASP A 88 -23.01 -15.77 1.89
CA ASP A 88 -22.39 -16.03 0.59
C ASP A 88 -23.47 -16.27 -0.48
N PRO A 89 -23.67 -15.35 -1.44
CA PRO A 89 -24.72 -15.45 -2.44
C PRO A 89 -24.45 -16.54 -3.49
N VAL A 90 -23.22 -17.06 -3.57
CA VAL A 90 -22.91 -18.23 -4.43
C VAL A 90 -23.49 -19.51 -3.82
N ARG A 91 -23.48 -19.61 -2.48
CA ARG A 91 -23.99 -20.79 -1.76
C ARG A 91 -25.49 -20.70 -1.53
N ASN A 92 -25.99 -19.53 -1.15
CA ASN A 92 -27.39 -19.31 -0.87
C ASN A 92 -27.78 -17.87 -1.23
N LEU A 93 -28.47 -17.71 -2.37
CA LEU A 93 -28.90 -16.40 -2.84
C LEU A 93 -30.15 -15.94 -2.06
N THR A 94 -29.94 -15.01 -1.12
CA THR A 94 -31.00 -14.37 -0.33
C THR A 94 -31.40 -13.01 -0.90
N THR A 95 -32.42 -12.38 -0.32
CA THR A 95 -32.77 -10.98 -0.63
C THR A 95 -31.60 -10.06 -0.26
N PRO A 96 -31.12 -9.20 -1.17
CA PRO A 96 -30.00 -8.30 -0.87
C PRO A 96 -30.41 -7.25 0.16
N LEU A 97 -29.50 -6.96 1.09
CA LEU A 97 -29.61 -5.87 2.08
C LEU A 97 -29.58 -4.49 1.44
N ALA A 98 -28.82 -4.37 0.35
CA ALA A 98 -28.76 -3.18 -0.49
C ALA A 98 -28.56 -3.63 -1.94
N ARG A 99 -29.19 -2.92 -2.87
CA ARG A 99 -29.13 -3.22 -4.30
C ARG A 99 -28.93 -1.93 -5.09
N VAL A 100 -28.03 -1.97 -6.05
CA VAL A 100 -27.77 -0.87 -6.99
C VAL A 100 -27.68 -1.39 -8.41
N THR A 101 -28.23 -0.63 -9.36
CA THR A 101 -28.05 -0.89 -10.79
C THR A 101 -26.83 -0.10 -11.30
N PRO A 102 -25.76 -0.76 -11.77
CA PRO A 102 -24.59 -0.09 -12.33
C PRO A 102 -24.95 0.84 -13.48
N LYS A 103 -24.54 2.11 -13.39
CA LYS A 103 -24.64 3.09 -14.49
C LYS A 103 -23.41 3.10 -15.40
N THR A 104 -22.29 2.64 -14.87
CA THR A 104 -20.99 2.57 -15.54
C THR A 104 -20.33 1.22 -15.30
N ALA A 105 -19.51 0.78 -16.24
CA ALA A 105 -18.74 -0.46 -16.18
C ALA A 105 -17.89 -0.57 -14.90
N ARG A 106 -17.38 0.56 -14.42
CA ARG A 106 -16.68 0.71 -13.15
C ARG A 106 -17.41 1.72 -12.28
N GLY A 107 -17.69 1.38 -11.03
CA GLY A 107 -18.37 2.29 -10.13
C GLY A 107 -18.39 1.81 -8.69
N HIS A 108 -19.05 2.60 -7.85
CA HIS A 108 -19.26 2.28 -6.45
C HIS A 108 -20.61 2.81 -5.97
N HIS A 109 -21.10 2.28 -4.86
CA HIS A 109 -22.31 2.72 -4.19
C HIS A 109 -22.11 2.63 -2.68
N GLN A 110 -22.15 3.78 -2.01
CA GLN A 110 -22.17 3.83 -0.56
C GLN A 110 -23.59 3.53 -0.09
N THR A 111 -23.72 2.49 0.73
CA THR A 111 -24.99 2.09 1.34
C THR A 111 -25.24 2.85 2.64
N GLU A 112 -26.47 2.73 3.16
CA GLU A 112 -26.85 3.19 4.50
C GLU A 112 -26.47 2.17 5.60
N LEU A 113 -25.94 1.01 5.23
CA LEU A 113 -25.62 -0.07 6.14
C LEU A 113 -24.32 0.24 6.89
N ALA A 114 -24.44 0.72 8.12
CA ALA A 114 -23.32 0.82 9.04
C ALA A 114 -22.72 -0.57 9.33
N PHE A 115 -21.40 -0.63 9.44
CA PHE A 115 -20.71 -1.88 9.77
C PHE A 115 -19.61 -1.65 10.80
N SER A 116 -19.70 -2.44 11.87
CA SER A 116 -18.69 -2.50 12.91
C SER A 116 -17.95 -3.83 12.78
N LEU A 117 -16.61 -3.76 12.78
CA LEU A 117 -15.80 -4.97 12.76
C LEU A 117 -16.13 -5.82 14.00
N PRO A 118 -16.41 -7.12 13.82
CA PRO A 118 -16.51 -8.01 14.98
C PRO A 118 -15.16 -8.07 15.68
N PRO A 119 -15.11 -8.32 17.00
CA PRO A 119 -13.85 -8.54 17.70
C PRO A 119 -13.09 -9.68 17.02
N LEU A 120 -11.92 -9.37 16.45
CA LEU A 120 -11.07 -10.36 15.80
C LEU A 120 -10.35 -11.17 16.88
N LYS A 121 -11.10 -12.13 17.45
CA LYS A 121 -10.67 -13.00 18.55
C LYS A 121 -9.52 -13.89 18.10
N GLU A 122 -8.71 -14.25 19.09
CA GLU A 122 -7.45 -14.98 18.97
C GLU A 122 -7.50 -16.34 18.25
N VAL A 123 -8.68 -16.94 18.13
CA VAL A 123 -8.90 -18.29 17.58
C VAL A 123 -8.89 -18.30 16.05
N TYR A 124 -8.95 -17.13 15.40
CA TYR A 124 -9.08 -17.00 13.96
C TYR A 124 -7.81 -16.41 13.32
N VAL A 125 -6.71 -17.18 13.30
CA VAL A 125 -5.54 -16.85 12.44
C VAL A 125 -5.75 -17.31 10.99
N ASN A 126 -6.98 -17.67 10.64
CA ASN A 126 -7.38 -18.03 9.28
C ASN A 126 -8.10 -16.84 8.62
N ASP A 127 -7.97 -16.75 7.30
CA ASP A 127 -8.69 -15.78 6.50
C ASP A 127 -10.19 -16.08 6.56
N ASN A 128 -11.00 -15.11 6.96
CA ASN A 128 -12.44 -15.32 7.18
C ASN A 128 -13.26 -14.11 6.74
N CYS A 129 -14.41 -14.38 6.14
CA CYS A 129 -15.42 -13.36 5.88
C CYS A 129 -16.01 -12.85 7.20
N LEU A 130 -16.21 -11.54 7.29
CA LEU A 130 -16.69 -10.83 8.47
C LEU A 130 -18.22 -10.63 8.43
N GLY A 131 -18.94 -11.52 7.75
CA GLY A 131 -20.41 -11.55 7.71
C GLY A 131 -21.06 -10.54 6.75
N ARG A 132 -20.29 -9.94 5.83
CA ARG A 132 -20.83 -9.09 4.76
C ARG A 132 -20.24 -9.48 3.42
N TRP A 133 -21.13 -9.65 2.46
CA TRP A 133 -20.84 -10.11 1.13
C TRP A 133 -21.32 -9.12 0.09
N VAL A 134 -20.68 -9.13 -1.07
CA VAL A 134 -21.13 -8.43 -2.26
C VAL A 134 -21.14 -9.39 -3.43
N ALA A 135 -22.11 -9.23 -4.32
CA ALA A 135 -22.10 -9.90 -5.60
C ALA A 135 -22.47 -8.97 -6.74
N TYR A 136 -21.79 -9.18 -7.86
CA TYR A 136 -22.19 -8.68 -9.17
C TYR A 136 -23.08 -9.74 -9.82
N MET A 137 -24.28 -9.34 -10.17
CA MET A 137 -25.32 -10.20 -10.73
C MET A 137 -25.53 -9.87 -12.20
N ARG A 138 -25.67 -10.91 -13.03
CA ARG A 138 -26.01 -10.80 -14.46
C ARG A 138 -26.95 -11.94 -14.83
N ASP A 139 -28.03 -11.62 -15.53
CA ASP A 139 -29.03 -12.61 -15.98
C ASP A 139 -29.51 -13.55 -14.84
N GLY A 140 -29.70 -12.99 -13.65
CA GLY A 140 -30.13 -13.73 -12.45
C GLY A 140 -29.06 -14.61 -11.81
N ARG A 141 -27.81 -14.58 -12.29
CA ARG A 141 -26.69 -15.39 -11.78
C ARG A 141 -25.61 -14.53 -11.13
N VAL A 142 -24.93 -15.10 -10.15
CA VAL A 142 -23.75 -14.50 -9.54
C VAL A 142 -22.58 -14.60 -10.52
N ASN A 143 -22.12 -13.46 -11.03
CA ASN A 143 -20.97 -13.37 -11.93
C ASN A 143 -19.65 -13.18 -11.16
N SER A 144 -19.69 -12.41 -10.07
CA SER A 144 -18.58 -12.23 -9.14
C SER A 144 -19.14 -12.14 -7.72
N SER A 145 -18.46 -12.73 -6.75
CA SER A 145 -18.76 -12.51 -5.33
C SER A 145 -17.49 -12.42 -4.50
N SER A 146 -17.54 -11.57 -3.48
CA SER A 146 -16.50 -11.47 -2.46
C SER A 146 -17.12 -11.02 -1.14
N CYS A 147 -16.31 -10.96 -0.09
CA CYS A 147 -16.73 -10.55 1.24
C CYS A 147 -15.73 -9.57 1.85
N LEU A 148 -16.21 -8.75 2.79
CA LEU A 148 -15.29 -8.06 3.70
C LEU A 148 -14.63 -9.13 4.58
N ARG A 149 -13.30 -9.24 4.55
CA ARG A 149 -12.57 -10.34 5.20
C ARG A 149 -11.37 -9.89 6.01
N SER A 150 -11.03 -10.67 7.04
CA SER A 150 -9.70 -10.66 7.63
C SER A 150 -8.72 -11.40 6.72
N ASN A 151 -7.45 -11.02 6.75
CA ASN A 151 -6.38 -11.64 5.96
C ASN A 151 -5.08 -11.82 6.79
N PRO A 152 -5.15 -12.52 7.94
CA PRO A 152 -4.01 -12.66 8.85
C PRO A 152 -2.90 -13.58 8.33
N SER A 153 -3.12 -14.37 7.26
CA SER A 153 -2.20 -15.44 6.84
C SER A 153 -1.71 -15.33 5.39
N TRP A 154 -2.02 -14.22 4.71
CA TRP A 154 -1.85 -14.14 3.26
C TRP A 154 -0.42 -14.36 2.76
N MET A 155 0.61 -13.93 3.51
CA MET A 155 2.00 -14.11 3.10
C MET A 155 2.40 -15.58 3.22
N VAL A 156 2.05 -16.24 4.33
CA VAL A 156 2.32 -17.66 4.56
C VAL A 156 1.58 -18.53 3.57
N THR A 157 0.29 -18.26 3.33
CA THR A 157 -0.50 -18.99 2.32
C THR A 157 0.04 -18.78 0.91
N SER A 158 0.75 -17.68 0.66
CA SER A 158 1.42 -17.40 -0.62
C SER A 158 2.92 -17.71 -0.60
N LYS A 159 3.44 -18.41 0.42
CA LYS A 159 4.88 -18.62 0.64
C LYS A 159 5.58 -19.20 -0.58
N ASP A 160 4.99 -20.19 -1.24
CA ASP A 160 5.59 -20.81 -2.44
C ASP A 160 5.69 -19.84 -3.64
N LEU A 161 4.91 -18.75 -3.63
CA LEU A 161 4.90 -17.75 -4.70
C LEU A 161 5.88 -16.61 -4.44
N ILE A 162 6.03 -16.22 -3.17
CA ILE A 162 6.78 -15.02 -2.76
C ILE A 162 8.04 -15.31 -1.94
N GLY A 163 8.30 -16.57 -1.56
CA GLY A 163 9.39 -16.93 -0.66
C GLY A 163 10.78 -16.58 -1.16
N ASP A 164 11.02 -16.78 -2.45
CA ASP A 164 12.31 -16.44 -3.06
C ASP A 164 12.37 -14.97 -3.52
N ARG A 165 11.49 -14.12 -2.98
CA ARG A 165 11.45 -12.69 -3.28
C ARG A 165 12.10 -11.89 -2.18
N ARG A 166 12.80 -10.84 -2.59
CA ARG A 166 13.32 -9.84 -1.67
C ARG A 166 12.18 -8.96 -1.19
N LEU A 167 12.33 -8.36 -0.02
CA LEU A 167 11.34 -7.44 0.53
C LEU A 167 10.99 -6.29 -0.44
N ARG A 168 11.97 -5.82 -1.23
CA ARG A 168 11.80 -4.78 -2.26
C ARG A 168 10.97 -5.20 -3.47
N GLU A 169 10.77 -6.49 -3.68
CA GLU A 169 10.07 -7.04 -4.84
C GLU A 169 8.60 -7.38 -4.52
N VAL A 170 8.25 -7.40 -3.24
CA VAL A 170 6.92 -7.74 -2.76
C VAL A 170 6.12 -6.47 -2.56
N PHE A 171 4.88 -6.46 -3.05
CA PHE A 171 3.95 -5.40 -2.78
C PHE A 171 3.35 -5.61 -1.37
N LEU A 172 3.69 -4.73 -0.42
CA LEU A 172 3.13 -4.68 0.92
C LEU A 172 2.20 -3.47 1.11
N VAL A 173 1.11 -3.69 1.83
CA VAL A 173 0.26 -2.61 2.33
C VAL A 173 0.68 -2.27 3.75
N GLY A 174 0.79 -0.97 3.99
CA GLY A 174 1.13 -0.41 5.28
C GLY A 174 0.08 0.54 5.84
N SER A 175 0.18 0.82 7.14
CA SER A 175 -0.58 1.88 7.80
C SER A 175 0.37 3.01 8.20
N ARG A 176 0.01 4.24 7.81
CA ARG A 176 0.71 5.46 8.24
C ARG A 176 0.33 5.76 9.68
N ASP A 177 1.30 6.07 10.52
CA ASP A 177 1.09 6.38 11.94
C ASP A 177 0.21 5.32 12.62
N ALA A 178 0.64 4.06 12.56
CA ALA A 178 -0.14 2.88 12.88
C ALA A 178 -0.80 2.91 14.27
N GLY A 179 -0.20 3.59 15.25
CA GLY A 179 -0.78 3.76 16.59
C GLY A 179 -1.83 4.87 16.71
N ASN A 180 -2.10 5.64 15.67
CA ASN A 180 -3.12 6.70 15.63
C ASN A 180 -4.33 6.38 14.74
N GLN A 181 -4.41 5.16 14.24
CA GLN A 181 -5.49 4.68 13.38
C GLN A 181 -6.82 4.51 14.14
N ALA A 182 -7.94 4.43 13.42
CA ALA A 182 -9.26 4.19 14.01
C ALA A 182 -9.42 2.78 14.58
N ILE A 183 -8.63 1.83 14.06
CA ILE A 183 -8.53 0.46 14.55
C ILE A 183 -7.16 0.21 15.17
N ASP A 184 -7.11 -0.69 16.15
CA ASP A 184 -5.86 -1.03 16.82
C ASP A 184 -4.88 -1.80 15.91
N VAL A 185 -3.62 -1.89 16.34
CA VAL A 185 -2.54 -2.53 15.56
C VAL A 185 -2.80 -4.01 15.35
N TRP A 186 -3.39 -4.70 16.33
CA TRP A 186 -3.85 -6.07 16.18
C TRP A 186 -4.82 -6.19 15.00
N THR A 187 -5.87 -5.39 14.98
CA THR A 187 -6.88 -5.40 13.92
C THR A 187 -6.26 -5.05 12.58
N GLN A 188 -5.37 -4.06 12.49
CA GLN A 188 -4.66 -3.73 11.24
C GLN A 188 -3.90 -4.95 10.68
N LEU A 189 -3.15 -5.65 11.53
CA LEU A 189 -2.41 -6.86 11.14
C LEU A 189 -3.35 -8.00 10.73
N MET A 190 -4.45 -8.19 11.46
CA MET A 190 -5.48 -9.18 11.13
C MET A 190 -6.20 -8.86 9.80
N MET A 191 -6.30 -7.58 9.43
CA MET A 191 -6.83 -7.15 8.13
C MET A 191 -5.81 -7.27 6.99
N GLY A 192 -4.57 -7.69 7.26
CA GLY A 192 -3.57 -8.00 6.25
C GLY A 192 -2.47 -6.95 6.06
N VAL A 193 -2.42 -5.90 6.90
CA VAL A 193 -1.30 -4.95 6.93
C VAL A 193 0.00 -5.67 7.30
N ARG A 194 1.10 -5.38 6.61
CA ARG A 194 2.42 -5.97 6.88
C ARG A 194 3.55 -4.95 7.04
N PHE A 195 3.23 -3.66 6.87
CA PHE A 195 4.15 -2.55 7.13
C PHE A 195 3.50 -1.57 8.12
N LEU A 196 4.11 -1.38 9.28
CA LEU A 196 3.63 -0.46 10.31
C LEU A 196 4.58 0.74 10.37
N ASP A 197 4.17 1.87 9.79
CA ASP A 197 4.86 3.15 10.03
C ASP A 197 4.42 3.66 11.40
N LEU A 198 5.29 3.47 12.40
CA LEU A 198 4.99 3.79 13.79
C LEU A 198 5.70 5.07 14.20
N HIS A 199 4.91 6.13 14.42
CA HIS A 199 5.40 7.35 15.01
C HIS A 199 5.54 7.17 16.52
N VAL A 200 6.77 7.25 17.04
CA VAL A 200 7.03 7.16 18.48
C VAL A 200 7.33 8.55 19.03
N ALA A 201 6.65 8.91 20.11
CA ALA A 201 6.88 10.15 20.82
C ALA A 201 7.30 9.88 22.27
N TYR A 202 8.21 10.71 22.76
CA TYR A 202 8.52 10.79 24.17
C TYR A 202 7.71 11.91 24.83
N LEU A 203 6.71 11.56 25.63
CA LEU A 203 5.83 12.48 26.35
C LEU A 203 5.73 12.04 27.83
N PRO A 204 6.63 12.53 28.70
CA PRO A 204 6.66 12.15 30.11
C PRO A 204 5.44 12.67 30.87
N PRO A 205 4.92 11.95 31.89
CA PRO A 205 3.87 12.46 32.77
C PRO A 205 4.16 13.89 33.28
N PRO A 206 3.13 14.76 33.39
CA PRO A 206 3.31 16.08 33.97
C PRO A 206 3.96 15.99 35.35
N GLY A 207 4.92 16.87 35.64
CA GLY A 207 5.66 16.88 36.91
C GLY A 207 6.73 15.80 37.05
N LEU A 208 6.93 14.91 36.07
CA LEU A 208 8.01 13.94 36.11
C LEU A 208 9.37 14.64 35.89
N VAL A 209 10.15 14.76 36.95
CA VAL A 209 11.56 15.17 36.91
C VAL A 209 12.42 13.91 36.84
N ILE A 210 13.28 13.82 35.82
CA ILE A 210 14.21 12.70 35.64
C ILE A 210 15.61 13.21 35.98
N PRO A 211 16.25 12.69 37.04
CA PRO A 211 17.61 13.10 37.39
C PRO A 211 18.60 12.81 36.25
N PRO A 212 19.68 13.59 36.13
CA PRO A 212 20.76 13.29 35.20
C PRO A 212 21.27 11.85 35.38
N GLY A 213 21.50 11.15 34.26
CA GLY A 213 21.98 9.77 34.28
C GLY A 213 20.92 8.70 34.55
N VAL A 214 19.70 9.07 34.95
CA VAL A 214 18.60 8.12 35.13
C VAL A 214 17.91 7.83 33.79
N PRO A 215 17.75 6.56 33.38
CA PRO A 215 17.04 6.23 32.16
C PRO A 215 15.58 6.71 32.20
N PRO A 216 15.05 7.26 31.10
CA PRO A 216 13.65 7.68 31.04
C PRO A 216 12.70 6.49 31.28
N PRO A 217 11.61 6.67 32.04
CA PRO A 217 10.72 5.56 32.34
C PRO A 217 9.92 5.15 31.11
N PRO A 218 9.69 3.83 30.89
CA PRO A 218 8.95 3.32 29.72
C PRO A 218 7.53 3.88 29.54
N VAL A 219 6.90 4.37 30.61
CA VAL A 219 5.55 4.97 30.57
C VAL A 219 5.50 6.28 29.77
N SER A 220 6.65 6.92 29.56
CA SER A 220 6.76 8.16 28.80
C SER A 220 6.74 7.95 27.28
N PHE A 221 6.74 6.69 26.79
CA PHE A 221 6.81 6.40 25.37
C PHE A 221 5.42 6.09 24.79
N TRP A 222 5.08 6.80 23.72
CA TRP A 222 3.78 6.73 23.05
C TRP A 222 3.96 6.32 21.61
N GLY A 223 3.16 5.35 21.15
CA GLY A 223 3.11 4.93 19.75
C GLY A 223 1.99 5.62 18.96
N GLY A 224 1.18 6.46 19.62
CA GLY A 224 0.16 7.27 18.98
C GLY A 224 -0.03 8.60 19.71
N VAL A 225 0.11 9.71 18.99
CA VAL A 225 -0.08 11.08 19.47
C VAL A 225 -0.87 11.89 18.44
N ARG A 226 -2.01 12.45 18.85
CA ARG A 226 -2.88 13.29 18.01
C ARG A 226 -3.08 14.67 18.66
N GLY A 227 -2.70 15.73 17.95
CA GLY A 227 -2.81 17.11 18.46
C GLY A 227 -2.10 17.32 19.80
N GLY A 228 -0.91 16.71 19.98
CA GLY A 228 -0.16 16.75 21.25
C GLY A 228 -0.73 15.87 22.37
N ARG A 229 -1.88 15.23 22.17
CA ARG A 229 -2.51 14.34 23.15
C ARG A 229 -2.06 12.90 22.95
N ARG A 230 -1.86 12.24 24.08
CA ARG A 230 -1.52 10.83 24.23
C ARG A 230 -2.71 9.96 23.82
N VAL A 231 -2.57 9.18 22.74
CA VAL A 231 -3.65 8.30 22.24
C VAL A 231 -3.35 6.85 22.59
N THR A 232 -2.21 6.33 22.14
CA THR A 232 -1.87 4.92 22.31
C THR A 232 -0.49 4.76 22.95
N PRO A 233 -0.40 4.15 24.16
CA PRO A 233 0.88 3.88 24.79
C PRO A 233 1.73 2.95 23.91
N LEU A 234 3.04 3.19 23.82
CA LEU A 234 3.92 2.31 23.05
C LEU A 234 3.84 0.87 23.55
N ARG A 235 3.69 0.70 24.88
CA ARG A 235 3.48 -0.62 25.49
C ARG A 235 2.30 -1.38 24.86
N ALA A 236 1.19 -0.71 24.56
CA ALA A 236 0.01 -1.36 23.98
C ALA A 236 0.29 -1.81 22.54
N VAL A 237 0.90 -0.95 21.72
CA VAL A 237 1.30 -1.27 20.33
C VAL A 237 2.21 -2.51 20.30
N LEU A 238 3.29 -2.50 21.09
CA LEU A 238 4.26 -3.60 21.09
C LEU A 238 3.65 -4.91 21.63
N THR A 239 2.72 -4.84 22.59
CA THR A 239 1.99 -6.01 23.07
C THR A 239 1.14 -6.63 21.96
N GLN A 240 0.43 -5.80 21.18
CA GLN A 240 -0.40 -6.28 20.06
C GLN A 240 0.45 -6.88 18.94
N LEU A 241 1.57 -6.23 18.57
CA LEU A 241 2.51 -6.77 17.58
C LEU A 241 3.13 -8.10 18.05
N ARG A 242 3.61 -8.16 19.30
CA ARG A 242 4.14 -9.41 19.89
C ARG A 242 3.09 -10.52 19.86
N ARG A 243 1.84 -10.20 20.19
CA ARG A 243 0.73 -11.15 20.15
C ARG A 243 0.52 -11.70 18.73
N PHE A 244 0.57 -10.85 17.71
CA PHE A 244 0.43 -11.27 16.32
C PHE A 244 1.60 -12.17 15.89
N LEU A 245 2.84 -11.73 16.10
CA LEU A 245 4.04 -12.50 15.76
C LEU A 245 4.08 -13.87 16.44
N ARG A 246 3.62 -13.99 17.69
CA ARG A 246 3.55 -15.28 18.39
C ARG A 246 2.52 -16.25 17.79
N ARG A 247 1.47 -15.73 17.14
CA ARG A 247 0.31 -16.54 16.69
C ARG A 247 0.26 -16.76 15.19
N SER A 248 0.98 -15.95 14.41
CA SER A 248 1.09 -16.09 12.97
C SER A 248 2.50 -16.49 12.58
N ASN A 249 2.68 -16.97 11.35
CA ASN A 249 3.99 -17.13 10.74
C ASN A 249 4.28 -16.00 9.72
N GLU A 250 3.60 -14.87 9.84
CA GLU A 250 3.72 -13.74 8.92
C GLU A 250 4.97 -12.90 9.16
N ILE A 251 5.42 -12.20 8.12
CA ILE A 251 6.53 -11.25 8.19
C ILE A 251 5.96 -9.84 8.38
N VAL A 252 6.50 -9.08 9.33
CA VAL A 252 6.08 -7.69 9.57
C VAL A 252 7.29 -6.76 9.48
N VAL A 253 7.10 -5.61 8.84
CA VAL A 253 8.03 -4.50 8.88
C VAL A 253 7.51 -3.46 9.87
N LEU A 254 8.27 -3.17 10.91
CA LEU A 254 8.03 -2.08 11.85
C LEU A 254 8.98 -0.94 11.51
N ASP A 255 8.45 0.14 10.96
CA ASP A 255 9.22 1.31 10.57
C ASP A 255 9.16 2.38 11.66
N LEU A 256 10.32 2.78 12.18
CA LEU A 256 10.48 3.79 13.21
C LEU A 256 11.24 5.00 12.65
N ALA A 257 10.73 5.54 11.54
CA ALA A 257 11.29 6.72 10.89
C ALA A 257 11.03 8.02 11.66
N THR A 258 9.85 8.14 12.28
CA THR A 258 9.41 9.36 12.97
C THR A 258 9.53 9.21 14.49
N LEU A 259 10.51 9.89 15.08
CA LEU A 259 10.78 9.87 16.52
C LEU A 259 10.70 11.30 17.08
N ARG A 260 9.63 11.62 17.83
CA ARG A 260 9.41 12.98 18.37
C ARG A 260 9.93 13.12 19.80
N GLY A 261 10.76 14.13 20.04
CA GLY A 261 11.35 14.36 21.35
C GLY A 261 12.54 13.43 21.62
N PHE A 262 13.31 13.09 20.59
CA PHE A 262 14.51 12.26 20.69
C PHE A 262 15.79 13.04 20.28
N GLU A 263 15.62 14.23 19.72
CA GLU A 263 16.67 15.10 19.21
C GLU A 263 17.66 15.47 20.32
N GLY A 264 18.94 15.11 20.15
CA GLY A 264 19.98 15.35 21.15
C GLY A 264 19.83 14.55 22.45
N ARG A 265 19.01 13.48 22.45
CA ARG A 265 18.67 12.68 23.65
C ARG A 265 19.05 11.20 23.48
N PRO A 266 20.36 10.85 23.53
CA PRO A 266 20.82 9.48 23.32
C PRO A 266 20.25 8.48 24.34
N GLU A 267 19.91 8.91 25.55
CA GLU A 267 19.30 8.10 26.60
C GLU A 267 17.88 7.63 26.24
N ARG A 268 17.09 8.47 25.56
CA ARG A 268 15.74 8.10 25.10
C ARG A 268 15.81 7.04 24.02
N HIS A 269 16.76 7.19 23.11
CA HIS A 269 17.04 6.18 22.09
C HIS A 269 17.51 4.86 22.71
N ALA A 270 18.39 4.90 23.71
CA ALA A 270 18.87 3.69 24.39
C ALA A 270 17.70 2.90 25.00
N VAL A 271 16.84 3.59 25.76
CA VAL A 271 15.67 2.96 26.40
C VAL A 271 14.68 2.43 25.37
N LEU A 272 14.44 3.16 24.28
CA LEU A 272 13.53 2.68 23.23
C LEU A 272 14.06 1.39 22.59
N VAL A 273 15.34 1.34 22.23
CA VAL A 273 15.96 0.13 21.65
C VAL A 273 15.91 -1.03 22.63
N ASP A 274 16.24 -0.80 23.90
CA ASP A 274 16.16 -1.81 24.97
C ASP A 274 14.71 -2.31 25.20
N ILE A 275 13.70 -1.44 25.07
CA ILE A 275 12.28 -1.85 25.07
C ILE A 275 11.96 -2.76 23.87
N LEU A 276 12.44 -2.41 22.67
CA LEU A 276 12.18 -3.18 21.45
C LEU A 276 12.85 -4.55 21.52
N GLU A 277 14.15 -4.61 21.82
CA GLU A 277 14.92 -5.85 21.88
C GLU A 277 14.39 -6.80 22.96
N ARG A 278 14.11 -6.32 24.18
CA ARG A 278 13.54 -7.18 25.23
C ARG A 278 12.16 -7.72 24.90
N ARG A 279 11.35 -6.99 24.14
CA ARG A 279 9.95 -7.37 23.88
C ARG A 279 9.76 -8.13 22.57
N LEU A 280 10.59 -7.86 21.57
CA LEU A 280 10.40 -8.34 20.20
C LEU A 280 11.65 -9.04 19.65
N GLY A 281 12.77 -9.02 20.36
CA GLY A 281 14.06 -9.54 19.90
C GLY A 281 14.00 -10.98 19.38
N ASP A 282 13.16 -11.83 19.99
CA ASP A 282 12.93 -13.22 19.54
C ASP A 282 12.54 -13.31 18.05
N TRP A 283 11.82 -12.30 17.53
CA TRP A 283 11.39 -12.25 16.12
C TRP A 283 12.22 -11.27 15.28
N MET A 284 13.06 -10.42 15.85
CA MET A 284 13.77 -9.40 15.09
C MET A 284 14.80 -10.01 14.12
N ALA A 285 14.70 -9.64 12.85
CA ALA A 285 15.61 -10.04 11.79
C ALA A 285 16.98 -9.39 12.00
N PRO A 286 18.08 -10.16 12.10
CA PRO A 286 19.40 -9.57 12.23
C PRO A 286 19.85 -8.95 10.90
N VAL A 287 20.54 -7.82 10.97
CA VAL A 287 21.05 -7.08 9.81
C VAL A 287 22.10 -7.87 9.02
N THR A 288 22.67 -8.92 9.63
CA THR A 288 23.62 -9.84 8.98
C THR A 288 23.01 -10.66 7.86
N LEU A 289 21.68 -10.72 7.74
CA LEU A 289 21.02 -11.32 6.58
C LEU A 289 21.24 -10.51 5.29
N GLY A 290 21.63 -9.23 5.41
CA GLY A 290 22.08 -8.40 4.30
C GLY A 290 20.98 -7.91 3.35
N ASP A 291 21.39 -7.15 2.34
CA ASP A 291 20.46 -6.48 1.40
C ASP A 291 19.80 -7.43 0.39
N GLU A 292 20.34 -8.63 0.23
CA GLU A 292 19.84 -9.64 -0.71
C GLU A 292 18.84 -10.61 -0.06
N LEU A 293 18.53 -10.39 1.22
CA LEU A 293 17.54 -11.09 2.03
C LEU A 293 16.26 -11.39 1.23
N VAL A 294 15.86 -12.66 1.21
CA VAL A 294 14.56 -13.10 0.69
C VAL A 294 13.60 -13.46 1.84
N LEU A 295 12.30 -13.50 1.55
CA LEU A 295 11.30 -13.82 2.57
C LEU A 295 11.51 -15.21 3.20
N ASN A 296 12.01 -16.18 2.42
CA ASN A 296 12.34 -17.51 2.92
C ASN A 296 13.39 -17.50 4.03
N ASP A 297 14.36 -16.58 4.01
CA ASP A 297 15.35 -16.45 5.09
C ASP A 297 14.68 -16.06 6.41
N LEU A 298 13.71 -15.13 6.37
CA LEU A 298 12.95 -14.70 7.54
C LEU A 298 12.07 -15.82 8.11
N TRP A 299 11.46 -16.62 7.24
CA TRP A 299 10.67 -17.78 7.65
C TRP A 299 11.54 -18.90 8.23
N ASN A 300 12.65 -19.23 7.57
CA ASN A 300 13.51 -20.34 7.96
C ASN A 300 14.24 -20.07 9.29
N THR A 301 14.58 -18.82 9.57
CA THR A 301 15.20 -18.42 10.83
C THR A 301 14.19 -18.16 11.96
N GLY A 302 12.90 -18.07 11.64
CA GLY A 302 11.86 -17.61 12.58
C GLY A 302 11.95 -16.12 12.93
N ARG A 303 12.93 -15.38 12.38
CA ARG A 303 13.15 -13.95 12.63
C ARG A 303 12.31 -13.09 11.68
N ARG A 304 11.01 -13.03 11.94
CA ARG A 304 9.99 -12.48 11.03
C ARG A 304 9.63 -11.00 11.23
N LEU A 305 10.40 -10.25 12.01
CA LEU A 305 10.19 -8.83 12.24
C LEU A 305 11.38 -8.01 11.74
N VAL A 306 11.20 -7.22 10.69
CA VAL A 306 12.20 -6.25 10.24
C VAL A 306 11.92 -4.93 10.96
N VAL A 307 12.86 -4.44 11.77
CA VAL A 307 12.73 -3.16 12.48
C VAL A 307 13.65 -2.14 11.85
N THR A 308 13.10 -1.12 11.21
CA THR A 308 13.90 0.01 10.73
C THR A 308 13.99 1.08 11.81
N TYR A 309 15.09 1.83 11.86
CA TYR A 309 15.28 2.83 12.92
C TYR A 309 16.03 4.08 12.46
N ASN A 310 15.42 5.25 12.66
CA ASN A 310 16.00 6.53 12.27
C ASN A 310 16.99 7.11 13.30
N ASN A 311 18.04 6.36 13.60
CA ASN A 311 19.21 6.88 14.33
C ASN A 311 20.46 6.08 13.92
N ARG A 312 21.40 6.73 13.21
CA ARG A 312 22.60 6.06 12.68
C ARG A 312 23.51 5.48 13.78
N ALA A 313 23.65 6.19 14.90
CA ALA A 313 24.51 5.75 16.00
C ALA A 313 23.97 4.47 16.65
N ARG A 314 22.66 4.39 16.91
CA ARG A 314 22.02 3.19 17.46
C ARG A 314 22.02 2.03 16.49
N ARG A 315 21.82 2.28 15.19
CA ARG A 315 21.91 1.22 14.17
C ARG A 315 23.28 0.55 14.13
N ARG A 316 24.37 1.31 14.27
CA ARG A 316 25.73 0.73 14.32
C ARG A 316 25.97 -0.13 15.55
N GLY A 317 25.24 0.11 16.64
CA GLY A 317 25.42 -0.59 17.91
C GLY A 317 24.42 -1.73 18.17
N SER A 318 23.47 -1.99 17.26
CA SER A 318 22.50 -3.08 17.42
C SER A 318 22.50 -4.00 16.20
N PRO A 319 22.51 -5.33 16.38
CA PRO A 319 22.46 -6.28 15.28
C PRO A 319 21.07 -6.39 14.65
N PHE A 320 20.05 -5.71 15.18
CA PHE A 320 18.65 -5.90 14.78
C PHE A 320 17.99 -4.67 14.13
N LEU A 321 18.71 -3.55 14.03
CA LEU A 321 18.13 -2.29 13.55
C LEU A 321 18.55 -2.00 12.10
N TRP A 322 17.59 -2.11 11.20
CA TRP A 322 17.76 -1.89 9.77
C TRP A 322 17.71 -0.40 9.41
N PRO A 323 18.30 0.00 8.26
CA PRO A 323 18.11 1.33 7.72
C PRO A 323 16.63 1.70 7.52
N PRO A 324 16.25 2.96 7.75
CA PRO A 324 14.89 3.43 7.47
C PRO A 324 14.54 3.27 6.00
N THR A 325 13.27 2.95 5.73
CA THR A 325 12.77 2.85 4.36
C THR A 325 12.55 4.27 3.81
N PRO A 326 13.12 4.64 2.66
CA PRO A 326 12.80 5.92 2.02
C PRO A 326 11.29 6.04 1.74
N VAL A 327 10.71 7.16 2.16
CA VAL A 327 9.29 7.46 2.02
C VAL A 327 9.08 8.60 1.04
N ALA A 328 8.28 8.37 0.01
CA ALA A 328 7.81 9.38 -0.92
C ALA A 328 6.39 9.82 -0.51
N ARG A 329 6.23 11.12 -0.24
CA ARG A 329 4.97 11.76 0.20
C ARG A 329 4.75 13.05 -0.58
N HIS A 330 3.50 13.35 -0.89
CA HIS A 330 3.09 14.65 -1.41
C HIS A 330 2.12 15.33 -0.42
N PRO A 331 2.41 16.54 0.07
CA PRO A 331 1.59 17.23 1.06
C PRO A 331 0.37 17.88 0.38
N THR A 332 -0.62 17.07 0.01
CA THR A 332 -1.86 17.53 -0.62
C THR A 332 -3.09 17.09 0.15
N GLY A 333 -4.12 17.93 0.13
CA GLY A 333 -5.47 17.59 0.59
C GLY A 333 -6.40 17.16 -0.53
N ASN A 334 -5.90 17.04 -1.78
CA ASN A 334 -6.70 16.80 -2.98
C ASN A 334 -6.33 15.46 -3.64
N SER A 335 -7.35 14.63 -3.89
CA SER A 335 -7.22 13.32 -4.51
C SER A 335 -6.55 13.35 -5.89
N SER A 336 -6.92 14.27 -6.77
CA SER A 336 -6.36 14.37 -8.12
C SER A 336 -4.86 14.71 -8.13
N GLN A 337 -4.44 15.63 -7.25
CA GLN A 337 -3.01 15.96 -7.09
C GLN A 337 -2.21 14.77 -6.53
N LEU A 338 -2.76 14.07 -5.54
CA LEU A 338 -2.13 12.86 -5.00
C LEU A 338 -1.95 11.81 -6.10
N MET A 339 -2.97 11.64 -6.92
CA MET A 339 -2.97 10.70 -8.04
C MET A 339 -1.95 11.06 -9.12
N HIS A 340 -1.84 12.35 -9.48
CA HIS A 340 -0.77 12.83 -10.37
C HIS A 340 0.62 12.50 -9.80
N PHE A 341 0.84 12.77 -8.51
CA PHE A 341 2.08 12.42 -7.83
C PHE A 341 2.37 10.92 -7.87
N VAL A 342 1.37 10.07 -7.61
CA VAL A 342 1.51 8.60 -7.68
C VAL A 342 1.93 8.18 -9.08
N ASP A 343 1.29 8.70 -10.13
CA ASP A 343 1.64 8.36 -11.52
C ASP A 343 3.06 8.81 -11.89
N GLU A 344 3.46 10.02 -11.48
CA GLU A 344 4.80 10.54 -11.75
C GLU A 344 5.88 9.68 -11.06
N LEU A 345 5.67 9.40 -9.77
CA LEU A 345 6.58 8.58 -8.97
C LEU A 345 6.68 7.17 -9.55
N MET A 346 5.53 6.54 -9.78
CA MET A 346 5.47 5.18 -10.32
C MET A 346 6.07 5.11 -11.71
N SER A 347 5.90 6.13 -12.57
CA SER A 347 6.49 6.14 -13.92
C SER A 347 8.02 6.15 -13.88
N ARG A 348 8.62 6.81 -12.88
CA ARG A 348 10.08 6.98 -12.75
C ARG A 348 10.77 5.91 -11.91
N SER A 349 10.04 5.10 -11.16
CA SER A 349 10.61 4.23 -10.12
C SER A 349 11.20 2.91 -10.66
N PRO A 350 12.53 2.71 -10.66
CA PRO A 350 13.08 1.41 -10.34
C PRO A 350 14.16 1.58 -9.27
N TYR A 351 13.75 1.84 -8.03
CA TYR A 351 14.71 1.86 -6.94
C TYR A 351 15.23 0.45 -6.69
N ASN A 352 16.56 0.27 -6.64
CA ASN A 352 17.20 -1.00 -6.27
C ASN A 352 17.14 -1.29 -4.76
N TYR A 353 16.26 -0.61 -4.02
CA TYR A 353 16.12 -0.64 -2.57
C TYR A 353 14.64 -0.60 -2.18
N ASN A 354 14.32 -0.99 -0.93
CA ASN A 354 12.96 -0.92 -0.39
C ASN A 354 12.47 0.53 -0.40
N TRP A 355 11.23 0.79 -0.84
CA TRP A 355 10.69 2.14 -0.87
C TRP A 355 9.21 2.16 -0.56
N THR A 356 8.77 3.26 0.04
CA THR A 356 7.40 3.47 0.48
C THR A 356 6.80 4.64 -0.28
N ILE A 357 5.59 4.47 -0.82
CA ILE A 357 4.72 5.58 -1.19
C ILE A 357 3.65 5.76 -0.12
N ASP A 358 3.46 7.00 0.28
CA ASP A 358 2.67 7.34 1.43
C ASP A 358 1.47 8.20 1.02
N VAL A 359 0.31 7.55 0.96
CA VAL A 359 -0.83 8.02 0.16
C VAL A 359 -1.98 8.64 0.96
N CYS A 360 -1.82 8.89 2.26
CA CYS A 360 -2.78 9.76 2.93
C CYS A 360 -2.71 11.19 2.42
N LEU A 361 -3.90 11.75 2.28
CA LEU A 361 -4.08 13.19 2.21
C LEU A 361 -3.82 13.85 3.57
N GLU A 362 -3.41 15.12 3.52
CA GLU A 362 -3.20 15.97 4.69
C GLU A 362 -4.49 16.15 5.52
N PRO A 363 -4.39 16.54 6.81
CA PRO A 363 -5.54 16.62 7.72
C PRO A 363 -6.70 17.51 7.23
N ALA A 364 -6.41 18.52 6.40
CA ALA A 364 -7.41 19.42 5.82
C ALA A 364 -8.35 18.74 4.80
N ALA A 365 -8.00 17.56 4.29
CA ALA A 365 -8.85 16.82 3.36
C ALA A 365 -10.18 16.40 4.01
N THR A 366 -11.26 16.46 3.24
CA THR A 366 -12.58 15.98 3.66
C THR A 366 -12.62 14.46 3.67
N ALA A 367 -13.62 13.87 4.33
CA ALA A 367 -13.83 12.42 4.26
C ALA A 367 -14.12 11.95 2.83
N ALA A 368 -14.87 12.73 2.05
CA ALA A 368 -15.16 12.44 0.64
C ALA A 368 -13.88 12.41 -0.22
N GLU A 369 -12.96 13.36 -0.01
CA GLU A 369 -11.66 13.37 -0.70
C GLU A 369 -10.82 12.14 -0.33
N ARG A 370 -10.86 11.69 0.93
CA ARG A 370 -10.15 10.48 1.36
C ARG A 370 -10.76 9.21 0.76
N ASP A 371 -12.09 9.14 0.70
CA ASP A 371 -12.79 8.02 0.06
C ASP A 371 -12.51 7.98 -1.44
N GLU A 372 -12.51 9.12 -2.14
CA GLU A 372 -12.11 9.20 -3.55
C GLU A 372 -10.65 8.77 -3.75
N ALA A 373 -9.72 9.34 -2.99
CA ALA A 373 -8.31 8.99 -3.07
C ALA A 373 -8.07 7.48 -2.85
N ALA A 374 -8.76 6.88 -1.88
CA ALA A 374 -8.66 5.44 -1.62
C ALA A 374 -9.15 4.61 -2.82
N ARG A 375 -10.26 5.00 -3.47
CA ARG A 375 -10.79 4.33 -4.66
C ARG A 375 -9.87 4.47 -5.87
N GLU A 376 -9.48 5.70 -6.22
CA GLU A 376 -8.63 5.97 -7.38
C GLU A 376 -7.26 5.30 -7.24
N LEU A 377 -6.70 5.32 -6.03
CA LEU A 377 -5.44 4.64 -5.76
C LEU A 377 -5.58 3.12 -5.91
N THR A 378 -6.62 2.53 -5.32
CA THR A 378 -6.92 1.09 -5.46
C THR A 378 -7.03 0.70 -6.92
N ALA A 379 -7.72 1.51 -7.72
CA ALA A 379 -7.86 1.34 -9.16
C ALA A 379 -6.51 1.36 -9.90
N ARG A 380 -5.70 2.40 -9.66
CA ARG A 380 -4.40 2.58 -10.31
C ARG A 380 -3.41 1.47 -9.95
N LEU A 381 -3.36 1.09 -8.69
CA LEU A 381 -2.48 0.02 -8.21
C LEU A 381 -2.92 -1.36 -8.72
N ARG A 382 -4.24 -1.60 -8.89
CA ARG A 382 -4.74 -2.87 -9.45
C ARG A 382 -4.40 -3.04 -10.92
N HIS A 383 -4.51 -1.97 -11.71
CA HIS A 383 -4.47 -2.06 -13.17
C HIS A 383 -3.18 -1.59 -13.81
N ARG A 384 -2.62 -0.49 -13.30
CA ARG A 384 -1.48 0.18 -13.95
C ARG A 384 -0.16 -0.06 -13.24
N TRP A 385 -0.18 -0.01 -11.91
CA TRP A 385 1.05 0.02 -11.10
C TRP A 385 1.31 -1.26 -10.30
N TRP A 386 0.51 -2.31 -10.55
CA TRP A 386 0.62 -3.60 -9.85
C TRP A 386 1.99 -4.25 -9.99
N GLU A 387 2.76 -3.96 -11.05
CA GLU A 387 4.10 -4.52 -11.28
C GLU A 387 5.22 -3.76 -10.54
N ARG A 388 5.01 -2.49 -10.19
CA ARG A 388 6.05 -1.59 -9.65
C ARG A 388 5.90 -1.28 -8.16
N ALA A 389 4.69 -1.38 -7.61
CA ALA A 389 4.44 -1.06 -6.20
C ALA A 389 5.30 -1.90 -5.23
N ASN A 390 6.00 -1.26 -4.29
CA ASN A 390 6.67 -1.96 -3.19
C ASN A 390 5.89 -1.78 -1.89
N ILE A 391 6.10 -0.73 -1.11
CA ILE A 391 5.31 -0.48 0.10
C ILE A 391 4.35 0.68 -0.16
N VAL A 392 3.06 0.49 0.12
CA VAL A 392 2.04 1.55 0.01
C VAL A 392 1.37 1.74 1.37
N THR A 393 1.57 2.89 2.01
CA THR A 393 0.96 3.21 3.32
C THR A 393 -0.31 4.03 3.17
N THR A 394 -1.40 3.60 3.82
CA THR A 394 -2.71 4.28 3.84
C THR A 394 -3.05 4.86 5.23
N CYS A 395 -4.03 5.79 5.27
CA CYS A 395 -4.56 6.40 6.49
C CYS A 395 -5.74 5.65 7.08
N ASP A 396 -6.34 4.76 6.29
CA ASP A 396 -7.49 4.00 6.69
C ASP A 396 -7.47 2.72 5.88
N VAL A 397 -7.10 1.63 6.54
CA VAL A 397 -6.98 0.33 5.92
C VAL A 397 -8.35 -0.14 5.42
N LEU A 398 -9.44 0.25 6.09
CA LEU A 398 -10.78 -0.26 5.86
C LEU A 398 -11.49 0.44 4.70
N SER A 399 -11.03 1.62 4.29
CA SER A 399 -11.64 2.37 3.18
C SER A 399 -11.15 1.95 1.80
N SER A 400 -10.19 1.04 1.75
CA SER A 400 -9.55 0.59 0.51
C SER A 400 -9.49 -0.93 0.43
N ASP A 401 -9.34 -1.45 -0.79
CA ASP A 401 -9.14 -2.88 -1.05
C ASP A 401 -7.65 -3.19 -1.33
N LEU A 402 -6.75 -2.35 -0.81
CA LEU A 402 -5.32 -2.42 -1.14
C LEU A 402 -4.69 -3.76 -0.75
N VAL A 403 -5.14 -4.38 0.35
CA VAL A 403 -4.61 -5.68 0.79
C VAL A 403 -4.89 -6.77 -0.26
N ALA A 404 -6.12 -6.86 -0.75
CA ALA A 404 -6.45 -7.82 -1.80
C ALA A 404 -5.75 -7.49 -3.12
N VAL A 405 -5.60 -6.19 -3.44
CA VAL A 405 -4.82 -5.73 -4.61
C VAL A 405 -3.36 -6.16 -4.51
N ALA A 406 -2.73 -6.01 -3.33
CA ALA A 406 -1.34 -6.41 -3.11
C ALA A 406 -1.17 -7.94 -3.22
N GLU A 407 -2.06 -8.71 -2.61
CA GLU A 407 -2.09 -10.18 -2.73
C GLU A 407 -2.19 -10.61 -4.20
N ALA A 408 -3.16 -10.07 -4.94
CA ALA A 408 -3.35 -10.37 -6.35
C ALA A 408 -2.16 -9.94 -7.22
N ALA A 409 -1.57 -8.77 -6.94
CA ALA A 409 -0.41 -8.26 -7.64
C ALA A 409 0.81 -9.17 -7.44
N ASN A 410 1.07 -9.61 -6.22
CA ASN A 410 2.19 -10.53 -5.93
C ASN A 410 2.02 -11.88 -6.64
N ARG A 411 0.80 -12.43 -6.68
CA ARG A 411 0.50 -13.64 -7.47
C ARG A 411 0.70 -13.42 -8.96
N ARG A 412 0.21 -12.30 -9.51
CA ARG A 412 0.39 -11.93 -10.93
C ARG A 412 1.87 -11.79 -11.29
N ARG A 413 2.67 -11.13 -10.44
CA ARG A 413 4.14 -11.01 -10.61
C ARG A 413 4.83 -12.37 -10.62
N HIS A 414 4.40 -13.31 -9.78
CA HIS A 414 4.93 -14.67 -9.79
C HIS A 414 4.62 -15.39 -11.11
N GLN A 415 3.34 -15.43 -11.51
CA GLN A 415 2.89 -16.07 -12.75
C GLN A 415 3.62 -15.50 -13.98
N CYS A 416 3.73 -14.18 -14.05
CA CYS A 416 4.52 -13.48 -15.06
C CYS A 416 5.95 -14.00 -15.19
N ARG A 417 6.64 -14.20 -14.06
CA ARG A 417 8.03 -14.68 -14.06
C ARG A 417 8.10 -16.13 -14.56
N VAL A 418 7.17 -16.98 -14.14
CA VAL A 418 7.09 -18.37 -14.59
C VAL A 418 6.89 -18.43 -16.10
N GLU A 419 5.95 -17.67 -16.64
CA GLU A 419 5.69 -17.64 -18.09
C GLU A 419 6.87 -17.07 -18.89
N ARG A 420 7.56 -16.04 -18.37
CA ARG A 420 8.81 -15.53 -18.97
C ARG A 420 9.91 -16.60 -19.00
N ALA A 421 10.08 -17.35 -17.91
CA ALA A 421 11.07 -18.42 -17.85
C ALA A 421 10.77 -19.55 -18.84
N LYS A 422 9.50 -19.97 -18.95
CA LYS A 422 9.05 -20.94 -19.96
C LYS A 422 9.28 -20.44 -21.39
N ALA A 423 8.97 -19.17 -21.66
CA ALA A 423 9.18 -18.58 -22.97
C ALA A 423 10.66 -18.51 -23.36
N ALA A 424 11.56 -18.21 -22.40
CA ALA A 424 13.00 -18.19 -22.62
C ALA A 424 13.60 -19.59 -22.90
N GLN A 425 12.94 -20.65 -22.45
CA GLN A 425 13.36 -22.04 -22.68
C GLN A 425 12.81 -22.64 -23.99
N ARG A 426 11.89 -21.97 -24.68
CA ARG A 426 11.39 -22.45 -25.99
C ARG A 426 12.48 -22.27 -27.05
N PRO A 427 12.79 -23.31 -27.85
CA PRO A 427 13.69 -23.15 -28.99
C PRO A 427 13.13 -22.10 -29.95
N PRO A 428 13.97 -21.29 -30.62
CA PRO A 428 13.51 -20.30 -31.57
C PRO A 428 12.68 -21.01 -32.64
N THR A 429 11.40 -20.64 -32.73
CA THR A 429 10.53 -21.14 -33.78
C THR A 429 11.15 -20.73 -35.11
N THR A 430 11.47 -21.71 -35.95
CA THR A 430 11.87 -21.49 -37.34
C THR A 430 10.81 -20.61 -37.98
N ARG A 431 11.20 -19.40 -38.42
CA ARG A 431 10.31 -18.54 -39.20
C ARG A 431 9.75 -19.37 -40.36
N PRO A 432 8.43 -19.39 -40.61
CA PRO A 432 7.94 -19.93 -41.86
C PRO A 432 8.60 -19.15 -43.01
N PRO A 433 8.97 -19.84 -44.11
CA PRO A 433 9.58 -19.17 -45.25
C PRO A 433 8.66 -18.04 -45.74
N PRO A 434 9.23 -16.91 -46.19
CA PRO A 434 8.42 -15.85 -46.76
C PRO A 434 7.59 -16.42 -47.91
N PRO A 435 6.32 -15.98 -48.06
CA PRO A 435 5.51 -16.41 -49.20
C PRO A 435 6.24 -16.04 -50.50
N PRO A 436 6.16 -16.89 -51.54
CA PRO A 436 6.82 -16.62 -52.81
C PRO A 436 6.33 -15.27 -53.34
N THR A 437 7.27 -14.37 -53.59
CA THR A 437 7.02 -13.06 -54.19
C THR A 437 6.48 -13.27 -55.61
N THR A 438 5.20 -12.97 -55.81
CA THR A 438 4.62 -12.84 -57.15
C THR A 438 5.31 -11.68 -57.86
N PRO A 439 5.87 -11.86 -59.08
CA PRO A 439 6.49 -10.76 -59.81
C PRO A 439 5.44 -9.70 -60.16
N ALA A 440 5.77 -8.44 -59.90
CA ALA A 440 4.92 -7.30 -60.21
C ALA A 440 4.65 -7.20 -61.73
N PRO A 441 3.44 -6.80 -62.16
CA PRO A 441 3.14 -6.64 -63.57
C PRO A 441 3.97 -5.50 -64.17
N GLN A 442 4.70 -5.81 -65.24
CA GLN A 442 5.43 -4.82 -66.04
C GLN A 442 4.44 -3.80 -66.62
N TRP A 443 4.58 -2.56 -66.17
CA TRP A 443 3.89 -1.39 -66.70
C TRP A 443 4.28 -1.19 -68.18
N ARG A 444 3.35 -1.41 -69.11
CA ARG A 444 3.49 -0.95 -70.50
C ARG A 444 3.00 0.49 -70.57
N GLY A 445 3.91 1.41 -70.87
CA GLY A 445 3.61 2.84 -70.99
C GLY A 445 2.60 3.18 -72.10
N PRO A 446 2.00 4.38 -72.04
CA PRO A 446 0.94 4.80 -72.96
C PRO A 446 1.47 5.01 -74.39
N ARG A 447 0.76 4.44 -75.37
CA ARG A 447 0.97 4.73 -76.79
C ARG A 447 0.56 6.17 -77.09
N ALA A 448 1.51 6.98 -77.54
CA ALA A 448 1.26 8.28 -78.13
C ALA A 448 0.46 8.11 -79.44
N VAL A 449 -0.65 8.85 -79.55
CA VAL A 449 -1.40 9.04 -80.79
C VAL A 449 -1.35 10.53 -81.09
N GLY A 450 -0.74 10.89 -82.21
CA GLY A 450 -0.78 12.26 -82.74
C GLY A 450 0.28 12.50 -83.81
N GLY A 451 -0.17 12.70 -85.05
CA GLY A 451 0.64 13.30 -86.11
C GLY A 451 0.44 12.68 -87.49
N ARG A 452 -0.60 13.13 -88.21
CA ARG A 452 -0.54 13.19 -89.68
C ARG A 452 0.38 14.34 -90.08
N GLY A 453 1.19 14.11 -91.10
CA GLY A 453 1.72 15.10 -92.05
C GLY A 453 1.70 14.44 -93.44
N PRO A 454 1.75 15.21 -94.53
CA PRO A 454 2.87 16.11 -94.78
C PRO A 454 2.73 17.49 -94.15
#